data_AF-A0AAD7A4L6-F1
#
_entry.id   AF-A0AAD7A4L6-F1
#
_cell.length_a   1.000
_cell.length_b   1.000
_cell.length_c   1.000
_cell.angle_alpha   90.00
_cell.angle_beta   90.00
_cell.angle_gamma   90.00
#
_symmetry.space_group_name_H-M   'P 1'
#
loop_
_entity.id
_entity.type
_entity.pdbx_description
1 polymer ?
#
loop_
_entity_poly.entity_id
_entity_poly.type
_entity_poly.pdbx_seq_one_letter_code
_entity_poly.pdbx_strand_id
1 'polypeptide(L)'
;MSYFLPHLPSGWHVDEAIKSEDDRVVVIRFGHDWDSQCMTMDETLYSVADKVANFAVIYLADITEVPDFNKMYELYDPCTVMFFYRNKHIMIDLGTGNNNKINWAMDNKQEVIDIIETVYRGASKGRGLVVSPKDYSTRYRY
;
A
#
# COMPACT_ATOMS: atom_id res chain seq x y z
N MET A 1 2.48 4.28 -17.87
CA MET A 1 1.04 4.04 -17.67
C MET A 1 0.83 2.55 -17.49
N SER A 2 0.56 2.13 -16.27
CA SER A 2 0.00 0.81 -15.98
C SER A 2 -1.50 0.94 -16.23
N TYR A 3 -2.04 0.33 -17.29
CA TYR A 3 -3.45 0.45 -17.67
C TYR A 3 -4.40 -0.46 -16.86
N PHE A 4 -3.88 -1.20 -15.87
CA PHE A 4 -4.59 -2.36 -15.34
C PHE A 4 -5.10 -2.21 -13.90
N LEU A 5 -4.51 -1.31 -13.11
CA LEU A 5 -4.99 -1.01 -11.76
C LEU A 5 -5.76 0.31 -11.76
N PRO A 6 -6.82 0.44 -10.93
CA PRO A 6 -7.63 1.66 -10.89
C PRO A 6 -6.84 2.84 -10.28
N HIS A 7 -6.81 3.95 -11.01
CA HIS A 7 -6.22 5.21 -10.56
C HIS A 7 -7.26 6.08 -9.84
N LEU A 8 -6.84 6.74 -8.77
CA LEU A 8 -7.63 7.68 -8.00
C LEU A 8 -7.23 9.11 -8.42
N PRO A 9 -8.08 9.84 -9.18
CA PRO A 9 -7.67 11.08 -9.84
C PRO A 9 -7.72 12.33 -8.94
N SER A 10 -8.22 12.21 -7.70
CA SER A 10 -8.28 13.34 -6.77
C SER A 10 -8.34 12.87 -5.32
N GLY A 11 -8.11 13.80 -4.38
CA GLY A 11 -8.12 13.49 -2.96
C GLY A 11 -9.48 12.99 -2.46
N TRP A 12 -10.56 13.45 -3.09
CA TRP A 12 -11.91 12.97 -2.80
C TRP A 12 -12.08 11.48 -3.14
N HIS A 13 -11.53 11.01 -4.27
CA HIS A 13 -11.60 9.58 -4.64
C HIS A 13 -10.77 8.71 -3.70
N VAL A 14 -9.63 9.22 -3.19
CA VAL A 14 -8.84 8.54 -2.16
C VAL A 14 -9.64 8.40 -0.87
N ASP A 15 -10.23 9.48 -0.40
CA ASP A 15 -11.08 9.47 0.79
C ASP A 15 -12.29 8.54 0.64
N GLU A 16 -12.95 8.57 -0.51
CA GLU A 16 -14.11 7.71 -0.80
C GLU A 16 -13.69 6.24 -0.83
N ALA A 17 -12.61 5.89 -1.54
CA ALA A 17 -12.11 4.52 -1.62
C ALA A 17 -11.75 3.93 -0.25
N ILE A 18 -11.19 4.76 0.65
CA ILE A 18 -10.87 4.36 2.03
C ILE A 18 -12.13 4.18 2.90
N LYS A 19 -13.16 5.01 2.67
CA LYS A 19 -14.42 5.00 3.45
C LYS A 19 -15.42 3.96 2.97
N SER A 20 -15.41 3.61 1.69
CA SER A 20 -16.42 2.73 1.08
C SER A 20 -16.17 1.24 1.37
N GLU A 21 -14.97 0.86 1.79
CA GLU A 21 -14.57 -0.53 1.99
C GLU A 21 -14.66 -0.92 3.48
N ASP A 22 -15.66 -1.74 3.80
CA ASP A 22 -15.91 -2.22 5.17
C ASP A 22 -15.19 -3.55 5.48
N ASP A 23 -15.05 -4.42 4.49
CA ASP A 23 -14.58 -5.80 4.70
C ASP A 23 -13.28 -6.15 3.98
N ARG A 24 -12.71 -5.21 3.23
CA ARG A 24 -11.45 -5.40 2.50
C ARG A 24 -10.40 -4.39 2.93
N VAL A 25 -9.13 -4.80 2.85
CA VAL A 25 -8.00 -3.89 3.00
C VAL A 25 -7.90 -3.02 1.75
N VAL A 26 -7.88 -1.71 1.94
CA VAL A 26 -7.60 -0.76 0.86
C VAL A 26 -6.09 -0.55 0.81
N VAL A 27 -5.47 -1.01 -0.27
CA VAL A 27 -4.06 -0.83 -0.54
C VAL A 27 -3.92 0.32 -1.54
N ILE A 28 -3.17 1.36 -1.17
CA ILE A 28 -2.94 2.51 -2.06
C ILE A 28 -1.44 2.67 -2.29
N ARG A 29 -1.05 2.64 -3.57
CA ARG A 29 0.30 3.02 -4.00
C ARG A 29 0.30 4.50 -4.33
N PHE A 30 1.04 5.30 -3.56
CA PHE A 30 1.33 6.69 -3.87
C PHE A 30 2.71 6.80 -4.52
N GLY A 31 2.76 7.42 -5.70
CA GLY A 31 4.01 7.68 -6.41
C GLY A 31 3.75 8.03 -7.88
N HIS A 32 4.80 8.17 -8.68
CA HIS A 32 4.64 8.48 -10.10
C HIS A 32 4.69 7.25 -10.97
N ASP A 33 3.76 7.13 -11.93
CA ASP A 33 3.70 6.02 -12.89
C ASP A 33 4.95 5.84 -13.75
N TRP A 34 5.72 6.92 -13.93
CA TRP A 34 6.94 6.94 -14.71
C TRP A 34 8.19 6.62 -13.88
N ASP A 35 8.07 6.56 -12.55
CA ASP A 35 9.18 6.20 -11.67
C ASP A 35 9.45 4.68 -11.73
N SER A 36 10.73 4.30 -11.81
CA SER A 36 11.10 2.90 -11.98
C SER A 36 10.73 2.03 -10.77
N GLN A 37 10.75 2.57 -9.55
CA GLN A 37 10.32 1.84 -8.36
C GLN A 37 8.81 1.63 -8.35
N CYS A 38 8.06 2.66 -8.75
CA CYS A 38 6.60 2.53 -8.91
C CYS A 38 6.25 1.50 -9.98
N MET A 39 6.93 1.48 -11.13
CA MET A 39 6.67 0.48 -12.18
C MET A 39 6.87 -0.96 -11.68
N THR A 40 7.96 -1.23 -10.95
CA THR A 40 8.22 -2.56 -10.36
C THR A 40 7.16 -2.93 -9.33
N MET A 41 6.75 -1.97 -8.49
CA MET A 41 5.71 -2.21 -7.50
C MET A 41 4.35 -2.47 -8.16
N ASP A 42 3.99 -1.68 -9.17
CA ASP A 42 2.74 -1.81 -9.91
C ASP A 42 2.63 -3.15 -10.64
N GLU A 43 3.71 -3.64 -11.25
CA GLU A 43 3.73 -4.97 -11.87
C GLU A 43 3.45 -6.06 -10.83
N THR A 44 4.06 -5.94 -9.65
CA THR A 44 3.86 -6.88 -8.55
C THR A 44 2.43 -6.81 -8.02
N LEU A 45 1.93 -5.62 -7.73
CA LEU A 45 0.56 -5.35 -7.27
C LEU A 45 -0.48 -5.86 -8.27
N TYR A 46 -0.28 -5.61 -9.57
CA TYR A 46 -1.16 -6.10 -10.63
C TYR A 46 -1.21 -7.62 -10.64
N SER A 47 -0.06 -8.29 -10.53
CA SER A 47 0.00 -9.76 -10.54
C SER A 47 -0.62 -10.44 -9.32
N VAL A 48 -0.83 -9.71 -8.22
CA VAL A 48 -1.46 -10.22 -6.99
C VAL A 48 -2.91 -9.75 -6.82
N ALA A 49 -3.35 -8.72 -7.56
CA ALA A 49 -4.67 -8.11 -7.43
C ALA A 49 -5.81 -9.15 -7.43
N ASP A 50 -5.82 -10.05 -8.42
CA ASP A 50 -6.84 -11.10 -8.53
C ASP A 50 -6.78 -12.11 -7.38
N LYS A 51 -5.58 -12.38 -6.84
CA LYS A 51 -5.38 -13.35 -5.76
C LYS A 51 -5.89 -12.83 -4.42
N VAL A 52 -5.82 -11.51 -4.21
CA VAL A 52 -6.22 -10.86 -2.96
C VAL A 52 -7.61 -10.22 -3.03
N ALA A 53 -8.27 -10.23 -4.21
CA ALA A 53 -9.53 -9.53 -4.46
C ALA A 53 -10.67 -9.81 -3.46
N ASN A 54 -10.65 -11.00 -2.84
CA ASN A 54 -11.63 -11.41 -1.82
C ASN A 54 -11.49 -10.64 -0.49
N PHE A 55 -10.31 -10.10 -0.17
CA PHE A 55 -10.01 -9.47 1.12
C PHE A 55 -9.20 -8.18 1.02
N ALA A 56 -8.80 -7.76 -0.18
CA ALA A 56 -8.14 -6.49 -0.43
C ALA A 56 -8.53 -5.91 -1.80
N VAL A 57 -8.41 -4.59 -1.92
CA VAL A 57 -8.52 -3.83 -3.16
C VAL A 57 -7.31 -2.92 -3.30
N ILE A 58 -6.80 -2.80 -4.52
CA ILE A 58 -5.57 -2.07 -4.82
C ILE A 58 -5.90 -0.87 -5.70
N TYR A 59 -5.42 0.30 -5.31
CA TYR A 59 -5.53 1.55 -6.05
C TYR A 59 -4.17 2.21 -6.24
N LEU A 60 -4.06 3.02 -7.29
CA LEU A 60 -2.90 3.84 -7.60
C LEU A 60 -3.27 5.33 -7.44
N ALA A 61 -2.37 6.14 -6.88
CA ALA A 61 -2.52 7.58 -6.75
C ALA A 61 -1.21 8.29 -7.13
N ASP A 62 -1.29 9.23 -8.07
CA ASP A 62 -0.14 10.08 -8.42
C ASP A 62 -0.03 11.24 -7.42
N ILE A 63 1.16 11.40 -6.82
CA ILE A 63 1.41 12.43 -5.79
C ILE A 63 1.47 13.86 -6.35
N THR A 64 1.58 14.04 -7.67
CA THR A 64 1.42 15.35 -8.35
C THR A 64 -0.05 15.69 -8.54
N GLU A 65 -0.85 14.70 -8.96
CA GLU A 65 -2.28 14.89 -9.23
C GLU A 65 -3.07 15.01 -7.92
N VAL A 66 -2.66 14.27 -6.89
CA VAL A 66 -3.29 14.23 -5.57
C VAL A 66 -2.30 14.64 -4.48
N PRO A 67 -1.94 15.92 -4.38
CA PRO A 67 -0.92 16.38 -3.43
C PRO A 67 -1.43 16.51 -1.98
N ASP A 68 -2.75 16.42 -1.75
CA ASP A 68 -3.40 16.66 -0.46
C ASP A 68 -2.82 15.79 0.68
N PHE A 69 -2.37 14.58 0.36
CA PHE A 69 -1.85 13.62 1.33
C PHE A 69 -0.33 13.70 1.52
N ASN A 70 0.40 14.43 0.66
CA ASN A 70 1.87 14.41 0.67
C ASN A 70 2.44 14.86 2.01
N LYS A 71 1.89 15.94 2.58
CA LYS A 71 2.30 16.43 3.90
C LYS A 71 1.75 15.57 5.04
N MET A 72 0.51 15.10 4.92
CA MET A 72 -0.16 14.32 5.96
C MET A 72 0.53 12.97 6.20
N TYR A 73 0.90 12.29 5.12
CA TYR A 73 1.54 10.99 5.17
C TYR A 73 3.05 11.06 4.94
N GLU A 74 3.66 12.24 4.80
CA GLU A 74 5.10 12.42 4.56
C GLU A 74 5.59 11.68 3.31
N LEU A 75 4.87 11.80 2.19
CA LEU A 75 5.14 11.12 0.92
C LEU A 75 6.32 11.79 0.18
N TYR A 76 7.54 11.51 0.63
CA TYR A 76 8.78 12.03 0.03
C TYR A 76 9.54 11.00 -0.80
N ASP A 77 9.27 9.71 -0.56
CA ASP A 77 9.90 8.62 -1.29
C ASP A 77 9.24 8.44 -2.68
N PRO A 78 9.97 7.93 -3.69
CA PRO A 78 9.45 7.78 -5.05
C PRO A 78 8.22 6.85 -5.15
N CYS A 79 8.21 5.77 -4.35
CA CYS A 79 7.15 4.79 -4.30
C CYS A 79 6.79 4.50 -2.84
N THR A 80 5.53 4.69 -2.48
CA THR A 80 5.03 4.35 -1.15
C THR A 80 3.74 3.55 -1.25
N VAL A 81 3.61 2.52 -0.40
CA VAL A 81 2.38 1.73 -0.27
C VAL A 81 1.86 1.82 1.15
N MET A 82 0.59 2.17 1.26
CA MET A 82 -0.13 2.32 2.52
C MET A 82 -1.36 1.40 2.54
N PHE A 83 -1.76 1.04 3.76
CA PHE A 83 -2.84 0.08 4.00
C PHE A 83 -3.90 0.71 4.88
N PHE A 84 -5.16 0.59 4.48
CA PHE A 84 -6.30 1.09 5.23
C PHE A 84 -7.34 -0.02 5.42
N TYR A 85 -8.08 0.03 6.51
CA TYR A 85 -9.17 -0.87 6.78
C TYR A 85 -10.22 -0.15 7.62
N ARG A 86 -11.48 -0.10 7.16
CA ARG A 86 -12.58 0.60 7.84
C ARG A 86 -12.23 2.05 8.23
N ASN A 87 -11.75 2.83 7.26
CA ASN A 87 -11.33 4.22 7.43
C ASN A 87 -10.22 4.44 8.48
N LYS A 88 -9.41 3.40 8.76
CA LYS A 88 -8.24 3.49 9.64
C LYS A 88 -6.99 3.09 8.87
N HIS A 89 -5.95 3.89 9.02
CA HIS A 89 -4.61 3.53 8.57
C HIS A 89 -4.05 2.40 9.44
N ILE A 90 -3.54 1.35 8.79
CA ILE A 90 -2.97 0.18 9.45
C ILE A 90 -1.44 0.23 9.29
N MET A 91 -0.76 0.30 10.43
CA MET A 91 0.69 0.27 10.49
C MET A 91 1.21 -1.17 10.39
N ILE A 92 2.38 -1.34 9.80
CA ILE A 92 3.04 -2.64 9.62
C ILE A 92 4.47 -2.53 10.13
N ASP A 93 4.79 -3.29 11.16
CA ASP A 93 6.17 -3.46 11.60
C ASP A 93 6.91 -4.37 10.63
N LEU A 94 7.76 -3.75 9.81
CA LEU A 94 8.60 -4.39 8.79
C LEU A 94 10.05 -4.53 9.27
N GLY A 95 10.39 -4.06 10.48
CA GLY A 95 11.76 -4.03 10.98
C GLY A 95 12.67 -2.94 10.35
N THR A 96 12.13 -2.09 9.48
CA THR A 96 12.85 -0.98 8.84
C THR A 96 12.90 0.29 9.70
N GLY A 97 12.10 0.34 10.78
CA GLY A 97 11.92 1.50 11.63
C GLY A 97 10.78 2.44 11.20
N ASN A 98 10.28 2.30 9.96
CA ASN A 98 9.09 3.02 9.50
C ASN A 98 7.90 2.05 9.36
N ASN A 99 6.94 2.18 10.27
CA ASN A 99 5.76 1.30 10.30
C ASN A 99 4.56 1.88 9.55
N ASN A 100 4.63 3.12 9.08
CA ASN A 100 3.49 3.80 8.46
C ASN A 100 3.27 3.39 7.01
N LYS A 101 4.33 3.00 6.31
CA LYS A 101 4.30 2.75 4.87
C LYS A 101 5.43 1.81 4.46
N ILE A 102 5.25 1.15 3.33
CA ILE A 102 6.35 0.52 2.58
C ILE A 102 6.88 1.57 1.62
N ASN A 103 8.14 2.00 1.76
CA ASN A 103 8.73 3.06 0.92
C ASN A 103 9.71 2.53 -0.14
N TRP A 104 9.51 1.29 -0.61
CA TRP A 104 10.36 0.65 -1.60
C TRP A 104 9.55 -0.24 -2.53
N ALA A 105 10.11 -0.55 -3.70
CA ALA A 105 9.55 -1.55 -4.61
C ALA A 105 9.77 -2.98 -4.08
N MET A 106 8.69 -3.74 -3.97
CA MET A 106 8.71 -5.18 -3.71
C MET A 106 8.50 -5.90 -5.04
N ASP A 107 9.36 -6.86 -5.35
CA ASP A 107 9.31 -7.71 -6.55
C ASP A 107 8.78 -9.12 -6.27
N ASN A 108 8.82 -9.55 -5.00
CA ASN A 108 8.30 -10.85 -4.59
C ASN A 108 6.78 -10.83 -4.35
N LYS A 109 6.05 -11.44 -5.28
CA LYS A 109 4.58 -11.57 -5.25
C LYS A 109 4.06 -12.24 -3.98
N GLN A 110 4.73 -13.29 -3.50
CA GLN A 110 4.25 -14.02 -2.32
C GLN A 110 4.39 -13.15 -1.06
N GLU A 111 5.49 -12.40 -0.94
CA GLU A 111 5.68 -11.50 0.19
C GLU A 111 4.61 -10.41 0.25
N VAL A 112 4.22 -9.84 -0.90
CA VAL A 112 3.13 -8.86 -0.94
C VAL A 112 1.80 -9.49 -0.50
N ILE A 113 1.50 -10.71 -0.94
CA ILE A 113 0.29 -11.44 -0.52
C ILE A 113 0.31 -11.68 0.99
N ASP A 114 1.42 -12.18 1.53
CA ASP A 114 1.57 -12.50 2.95
C ASP A 114 1.41 -11.25 3.84
N ILE A 115 1.94 -10.10 3.38
CA ILE A 115 1.76 -8.81 4.05
C ILE A 115 0.28 -8.40 4.03
N ILE A 116 -0.38 -8.40 2.86
CA ILE A 116 -1.80 -8.01 2.75
C ILE A 116 -2.68 -8.93 3.61
N GLU A 117 -2.41 -10.24 3.63
CA GLU A 117 -3.13 -11.20 4.46
C GLU A 117 -2.92 -10.90 5.96
N THR A 118 -1.70 -10.59 6.36
CA THR A 118 -1.35 -10.25 7.75
C THR A 118 -2.06 -8.97 8.20
N VAL A 119 -2.08 -7.95 7.34
CA VAL A 119 -2.85 -6.71 7.55
C VAL A 119 -4.33 -7.04 7.70
N TYR A 120 -4.92 -7.80 6.78
CA TYR A 120 -6.33 -8.17 6.82
C TYR A 120 -6.68 -8.90 8.12
N ARG A 121 -5.92 -9.93 8.49
CA ARG A 121 -6.14 -10.72 9.72
C ARG A 121 -5.99 -9.87 10.98
N GLY A 122 -5.03 -8.95 11.01
CA GLY A 122 -4.79 -8.08 12.16
C GLY A 122 -5.82 -6.97 12.29
N ALA A 123 -6.12 -6.28 11.19
CA ALA A 123 -7.10 -5.20 11.13
C ALA A 123 -8.53 -5.68 11.39
N SER A 124 -8.90 -6.87 10.88
CA SER A 124 -10.19 -7.52 11.18
C SER A 124 -10.38 -7.83 12.67
N LYS A 125 -9.28 -7.97 13.43
CA LYS A 125 -9.27 -8.15 14.88
C LYS A 125 -9.17 -6.81 15.65
N GLY A 126 -9.25 -5.68 14.94
CA GLY A 126 -9.19 -4.34 15.51
C GLY A 126 -7.78 -3.84 15.84
N ARG A 127 -6.72 -4.48 15.34
CA ARG A 127 -5.34 -4.02 15.56
C ARG A 127 -4.99 -2.91 14.56
N GLY A 128 -4.46 -1.80 15.07
CA GLY A 128 -3.92 -0.70 14.24
C GLY A 128 -2.44 -0.88 13.84
N LEU A 129 -1.74 -1.84 14.45
CA LEU A 129 -0.36 -2.23 14.13
C LEU A 129 -0.31 -3.74 13.97
N VAL A 130 0.26 -4.21 12.87
CA VAL A 130 0.52 -5.62 12.61
C VAL A 130 2.02 -5.85 12.43
N VAL A 131 2.50 -7.05 12.73
CA VAL A 131 3.91 -7.41 12.54
C VAL A 131 4.01 -8.21 11.26
N SER A 132 4.87 -7.78 10.34
CA SER A 132 5.16 -8.49 9.10
C SER A 132 5.66 -9.92 9.39
N PRO A 133 5.27 -10.93 8.61
CA PRO A 133 5.78 -12.29 8.76
C PRO A 133 7.28 -12.38 8.45
N LYS A 134 7.84 -11.38 7.75
CA LYS A 134 9.26 -11.30 7.39
C LYS A 134 9.87 -10.00 7.88
N ASP A 135 11.10 -10.09 8.38
CA ASP A 135 11.91 -8.94 8.77
C ASP A 135 12.65 -8.37 7.56
N TYR A 136 12.51 -7.06 7.34
CA TYR A 136 13.18 -6.30 6.29
C TYR A 136 14.31 -5.40 6.84
N SER A 137 14.69 -5.55 8.11
CA SER A 137 15.76 -4.78 8.77
C SER A 137 17.12 -4.89 8.07
N THR A 138 17.42 -6.02 7.42
CA THR A 138 18.68 -6.25 6.70
C THR A 138 18.73 -5.53 5.36
N ARG A 139 17.61 -4.98 4.86
CA ARG A 139 17.56 -4.26 3.58
C ARG A 139 18.38 -2.97 3.60
N TYR A 140 18.50 -2.32 4.77
CA TYR A 140 19.30 -1.11 4.97
C TYR A 140 20.69 -1.41 5.56
N ARG A 141 21.08 -2.69 5.69
CA ARG A 141 22.43 -3.05 6.12
C ARG A 141 23.37 -2.91 4.92
N TYR A 142 24.10 -1.81 4.90
CA TYR A 142 25.26 -1.56 4.04
C TYR A 142 26.41 -2.53 4.35
#